data_AF-A0A3D2TMQ4-F1
#
_entry.id   AF-A0A3D2TMQ4-F1
#
_cell.length_a   1.000
_cell.length_b   1.000
_cell.length_c   1.000
_cell.angle_alpha   90.00
_cell.angle_beta   90.00
_cell.angle_gamma   90.00
#
_symmetry.space_group_name_H-M   'P 1'
#
loop_
_entity.id
_entity.type
_entity.pdbx_description
1 polymer ?
#
loop_
_entity_poly.entity_id
_entity_poly.type
_entity_poly.pdbx_seq_one_letter_code
_entity_poly.pdbx_strand_id
1 'polypeptide(L)' 'MTDLQKILADNLAQVRERMARATQQSSRTADSVKLIAVTKYIDADTTAALLKVGCPILGESRHQQLHA' A
#
# COMPACT_ATOMS: atom_id res chain seq x y z
N MET A 1 -17.72 -0.19 3.12
CA MET A 1 -16.56 0.21 2.27
C MET A 1 -17.05 1.12 1.17
N THR A 2 -16.40 2.27 0.98
CA THR A 2 -16.66 3.18 -0.16
C THR A 2 -16.16 2.56 -1.47
N ASP A 3 -16.58 3.08 -2.62
CA ASP A 3 -16.10 2.57 -3.91
C ASP A 3 -14.58 2.78 -4.09
N LEU A 4 -14.05 3.91 -3.61
CA LEU A 4 -12.61 4.12 -3.52
C LEU A 4 -11.92 3.04 -2.68
N GLN A 5 -12.47 2.68 -1.52
CA GLN A 5 -11.89 1.61 -0.69
C GLN A 5 -11.94 0.24 -1.36
N LYS A 6 -12.99 -0.07 -2.14
CA LYS A 6 -13.04 -1.32 -2.92
C LYS A 6 -11.91 -1.36 -3.95
N ILE A 7 -11.76 -0.29 -4.74
CA ILE A 7 -10.69 -0.17 -5.73
C ILE A 7 -9.31 -0.32 -5.07
N LEU A 8 -9.08 0.35 -3.94
CA LEU A 8 -7.82 0.25 -3.22
C LEU A 8 -7.57 -1.15 -2.64
N ALA A 9 -8.60 -1.81 -2.12
CA ALA A 9 -8.50 -3.17 -1.59
C ALA A 9 -8.17 -4.19 -2.70
N ASP A 10 -8.83 -4.09 -3.85
CA ASP A 10 -8.59 -4.96 -5.00
C ASP A 10 -7.18 -4.77 -5.56
N ASN A 11 -6.74 -3.51 -5.66
CA ASN A 11 -5.37 -3.19 -6.08
C ASN A 11 -4.34 -3.72 -5.08
N LEU A 12 -4.59 -3.56 -3.78
CA LEU A 12 -3.70 -4.05 -2.72
C LEU A 12 -3.58 -5.58 -2.75
N ALA A 13 -4.70 -6.28 -2.98
CA ALA A 13 -4.71 -7.74 -3.11
C ALA A 13 -3.84 -8.21 -4.29
N GLN A 14 -3.99 -7.58 -5.46
CA GLN A 14 -3.17 -7.89 -6.65
C GLN A 14 -1.68 -7.62 -6.41
N VAL A 15 -1.32 -6.54 -5.73
CA VAL A 15 0.07 -6.24 -5.38
C VAL A 15 0.64 -7.29 -4.42
N ARG A 16 -0.09 -7.65 -3.36
CA ARG A 16 0.33 -8.67 -2.39
C ARG A 16 0.51 -10.04 -3.04
N GLU A 17 -0.37 -10.39 -3.98
CA GLU A 17 -0.26 -11.65 -4.74
C GLU A 17 1.00 -11.68 -5.61
N ARG A 18 1.31 -10.56 -6.30
CA ARG A 18 2.56 -10.42 -7.06
C ARG A 18 3.79 -10.53 -6.17
N MET A 19 3.76 -9.92 -4.98
CA MET A 19 4.84 -10.03 -4.00
C MET A 19 5.04 -11.48 -3.55
N ALA A 20 3.97 -12.18 -3.20
CA ALA A 20 4.02 -13.58 -2.77
C ALA A 20 4.65 -14.48 -3.85
N ARG A 21 4.25 -14.31 -5.12
CA ARG A 21 4.86 -15.01 -6.25
C ARG A 21 6.36 -14.71 -6.38
N ALA A 22 6.76 -13.45 -6.28
CA ALA A 22 8.16 -13.06 -6.41
C ALA A 22 9.04 -13.63 -5.27
N THR A 23 8.53 -13.61 -4.04
CA THR A 23 9.23 -14.21 -2.89
C THR A 23 9.35 -15.72 -3.05
N GLN A 24 8.28 -16.39 -3.50
CA GLN A 24 8.27 -17.84 -3.73
C GLN A 24 9.28 -18.24 -4.81
N GLN A 25 9.35 -17.53 -5.93
CA GLN A 25 10.34 -17.75 -7.00
C GLN A 25 11.78 -17.59 -6.50
N SER A 26 11.98 -16.75 -5.48
CA SER A 26 13.29 -16.51 -4.86
C SER A 26 13.59 -17.45 -3.68
N SER A 27 12.75 -18.45 -3.42
CA SER A 27 12.83 -19.31 -2.22
C SER A 27 12.87 -18.52 -0.90
N ARG A 28 12.15 -17.39 -0.86
CA ARG A 28 12.02 -16.51 0.30
C ARG A 28 10.60 -16.53 0.85
N THR A 29 10.47 -16.23 2.13
CA THR A 29 9.18 -16.06 2.80
C THR A 29 8.54 -14.71 2.44
N ALA A 30 7.21 -14.63 2.47
CA ALA A 30 6.47 -13.42 2.09
C ALA A 30 6.73 -12.22 3.01
N ASP A 31 7.06 -12.48 4.28
CA ASP A 31 7.44 -11.48 5.29
C ASP A 31 8.89 -10.98 5.15
N SER A 32 9.70 -11.61 4.29
CA SER A 32 11.07 -11.18 4.01
C SER A 32 11.16 -9.87 3.20
N VAL A 33 10.01 -9.33 2.77
CA VAL A 33 9.86 -8.06 2.06
C VAL A 33 8.68 -7.28 2.66
N LYS A 34 8.75 -5.95 2.62
CA LYS A 34 7.67 -5.07 3.07
C LYS A 34 7.12 -4.28 1.89
N LEU A 35 5.80 -4.13 1.85
CA LEU A 35 5.15 -3.19 0.94
C LEU A 35 5.18 -1.80 1.56
N ILE A 36 5.70 -0.82 0.83
CA ILE A 36 5.63 0.60 1.17
C ILE A 36 4.79 1.27 0.10
N ALA A 37 3.62 1.80 0.49
CA ALA A 37 2.78 2.54 -0.44
C ALA A 37 3.29 3.98 -0.57
N VAL A 38 3.68 4.37 -1.79
CA VAL A 38 4.16 5.73 -2.05
C VAL A 38 2.95 6.67 -2.18
N THR A 39 2.83 7.62 -1.25
CA THR A 39 1.66 8.53 -1.14
C THR A 39 1.95 9.94 -1.63
N LYS A 40 3.15 10.20 -2.17
CA LYS A 40 3.50 11.53 -2.67
C LYS A 40 2.44 12.02 -3.67
N TYR A 41 1.91 13.21 -3.43
CA TYR A 41 0.90 13.88 -4.25
C TYR A 41 -0.50 13.28 -4.17
N ILE A 42 -0.71 12.30 -3.30
CA ILE A 42 -2.03 11.75 -3.00
C ILE A 42 -2.63 12.58 -1.85
N ASP A 43 -3.93 12.81 -1.92
CA ASP A 43 -4.67 13.53 -0.89
C ASP A 43 -4.85 12.70 0.40
N ALA A 44 -5.25 13.39 1.48
CA ALA A 44 -5.41 12.77 2.80
C ALA A 44 -6.54 11.74 2.84
N ASP A 45 -7.64 11.94 2.11
CA ASP A 45 -8.79 11.02 2.12
C ASP A 45 -8.44 9.70 1.45
N THR A 46 -7.77 9.75 0.31
CA THR A 46 -7.26 8.56 -0.40
C THR A 46 -6.20 7.85 0.45
N THR A 47 -5.29 8.60 1.07
CA THR A 47 -4.27 8.03 1.97
C THR A 47 -4.91 7.35 3.19
N ALA A 48 -5.91 7.98 3.82
CA ALA A 48 -6.67 7.41 4.92
C ALA A 48 -7.48 6.18 4.50
N ALA A 49 -8.03 6.17 3.27
CA ALA A 49 -8.69 5.01 2.71
C ALA A 49 -7.71 3.83 2.55
N LEU A 50 -6.47 4.11 2.14
CA LEU A 50 -5.42 3.10 2.01
C LEU A 50 -5.04 2.45 3.37
N LEU A 51 -4.96 3.26 4.43
CA LEU A 51 -4.78 2.76 5.79
C LEU A 51 -5.94 1.84 6.21
N LYS A 52 -7.18 2.25 5.94
CA LYS A 52 -8.39 1.49 6.29
C LYS A 52 -8.48 0.14 5.58
N VAL A 53 -7.90 -0.01 4.39
CA VAL A 53 -7.89 -1.29 3.66
C VAL A 53 -6.68 -2.18 3.98
N GLY A 54 -5.87 -1.83 4.99
CA GLY A 54 -4.81 -2.68 5.50
C GLY A 54 -3.43 -2.47 4.84
N CYS A 55 -3.11 -1.25 4.42
CA CYS A 55 -1.77 -0.85 4.00
C CYS A 55 -1.20 0.26 4.92
N PRO A 56 -0.64 -0.09 6.09
CA PRO A 56 -0.24 0.88 7.11
C PRO A 56 1.15 1.51 6.88
N ILE A 57 1.96 0.96 5.97
CA ILE A 57 3.33 1.43 5.73
C ILE A 57 3.33 2.34 4.51
N LEU A 58 3.50 3.64 4.76
CA LEU A 58 3.45 4.69 3.76
C LEU A 58 4.83 5.31 3.54
N GLY A 59 5.07 5.80 2.32
CA GLY A 59 6.27 6.53 1.93
C GLY A 59 5.89 7.89 1.34
N GLU A 60 6.16 8.96 2.09
CA GLU A 60 5.96 10.34 1.68
C GLU A 60 7.31 11.02 1.44
N SER A 61 7.46 11.69 0.29
CA SER A 61 8.69 12.40 -0.08
C SER A 61 8.56 13.92 0.00
N ARG A 62 7.34 14.44 0.17
CA ARG A 62 7.07 15.86 0.43
C ARG A 62 6.83 16.09 1.92
N HIS A 63 7.80 16.71 2.57
CA HIS A 63 7.72 17.03 4.00
C HIS A 63 6.44 17.83 4.37
N GLN A 64 5.95 18.69 3.47
CA GLN A 64 4.74 19.48 3.68
C GLN A 64 3.48 18.62 3.90
N GLN A 65 3.43 17.46 3.25
CA GLN A 65 2.29 16.54 3.35
C GLN A 65 2.34 15.68 4.64
N LEU A 66 3.46 15.66 5.36
CA LEU A 66 3.58 14.96 6.65
C LEU A 66 3.00 15.75 7.83
N HIS A 67 2.90 17.08 7.70
CA HIS A 67 2.42 17.98 8.74
C HIS A 67 0.97 18.42 8.54
N ALA A 68 0.31 17.90 7.50
CA ALA A 68 -1.06 18.25 7.12
C ALA A 68 -2.10 17.47 7.94
#